data_AF-A0A8B3FRG5-F1
#
_entry.id   AF-A0A8B3FRG5-F1
#
_cell.length_a   1.000
_cell.length_b   1.000
_cell.length_c   1.000
_cell.angle_alpha   90.00
_cell.angle_beta   90.00
_cell.angle_gamma   90.00
#
_symmetry.space_group_name_H-M   'P 1'
#
loop_
_entity.id
_entity.type
_entity.pdbx_description
1 polymer ?
#
loop_
_entity_poly.entity_id
_entity_poly.type
_entity_poly.pdbx_seq_one_letter_code
_entity_poly.pdbx_strand_id
1 'polypeptide(L)'
;MAHVGQQIARGEPVRPESPEELGYRRFLGQISSQEMMDRLRTWPYTFGRQRDYDDYERGSWDDVLNLRRQGFLSDQEYAELRVITDPMPRPPDDPLPWEKGWQPQ
;
A
#
# COMPACT_ATOMS: atom_id res chain seq x y z
N MET A 1 7.40 21.52 12.61
CA MET A 1 6.22 21.78 11.75
C MET A 1 6.60 22.79 10.66
N ALA A 2 6.94 22.34 9.45
CA ALA A 2 6.86 23.08 8.17
C ALA A 2 7.84 22.46 7.14
N HIS A 3 7.45 21.39 6.45
CA HIS A 3 8.22 20.89 5.28
C HIS A 3 7.35 20.44 4.09
N VAL A 4 6.04 20.68 4.15
CA VAL A 4 5.12 20.38 3.03
C VAL A 4 4.84 21.63 2.20
N GLY A 5 4.76 22.82 2.82
CA GLY A 5 4.46 24.08 2.11
C GLY A 5 5.55 24.55 1.13
N GLN A 6 6.81 24.12 1.30
CA GLN A 6 7.92 24.56 0.44
C GLN A 6 8.09 23.74 -0.84
N GLN A 7 7.54 22.52 -0.91
CA GLN A 7 7.69 21.64 -2.09
C GLN A 7 6.77 22.10 -3.24
N ILE A 8 5.56 22.53 -2.90
CA ILE A 8 4.56 23.03 -3.86
C ILE A 8 5.05 24.33 -4.56
N ALA A 9 5.82 25.16 -3.86
CA ALA A 9 6.36 26.40 -4.39
C ALA A 9 7.51 26.21 -5.41
N ARG A 10 8.10 25.01 -5.51
CA ARG A 10 9.28 24.74 -6.35
C ARG A 10 8.98 23.92 -7.62
N GLY A 11 7.73 23.51 -7.82
CA GLY A 11 7.35 22.72 -9.00
C GLY A 11 7.96 21.32 -9.08
N GLU A 12 8.52 20.82 -7.96
CA GLU A 12 8.97 19.43 -7.90
C GLU A 12 7.76 18.49 -7.77
N PRO A 13 7.73 17.37 -8.49
CA PRO A 13 6.68 16.38 -8.32
C PRO A 13 6.75 15.85 -6.89
N VAL A 14 5.80 16.28 -6.05
CA VAL A 14 5.58 15.68 -4.74
C VAL A 14 5.20 14.23 -5.01
N ARG A 15 6.12 13.30 -4.72
CA ARG A 15 5.82 11.87 -4.81
C ARG A 15 4.57 11.62 -3.97
N PRO A 16 3.52 10.97 -4.50
CA PRO A 16 2.32 10.71 -3.74
C PRO A 16 2.71 9.94 -2.47
N GLU A 17 2.17 10.37 -1.32
CA GLU A 17 2.39 9.69 -0.05
C GLU A 17 1.85 8.26 -0.16
N SER A 18 2.59 7.28 0.36
CA SER A 18 2.20 5.86 0.39
C SER A 18 2.26 5.33 1.82
N PRO A 19 1.61 4.19 2.12
CA PRO A 19 1.76 3.53 3.41
C PRO A 19 3.22 3.24 3.75
N GLU A 20 4.02 2.80 2.76
CA GLU A 20 5.45 2.52 2.94
C GLU A 20 6.23 3.76 3.40
N GLU A 21 5.97 4.91 2.78
CA GLU A 21 6.57 6.20 3.16
C GLU A 21 6.24 6.58 4.61
N LEU A 22 5.00 6.33 5.08
CA LEU A 22 4.66 6.56 6.49
C LEU A 22 5.47 5.67 7.43
N GLY A 23 5.70 4.41 7.06
CA GLY A 23 6.55 3.50 7.82
C GLY A 23 8.00 3.99 7.91
N TYR A 24 8.57 4.48 6.80
CA TYR A 24 9.92 5.04 6.80
C TYR A 24 10.04 6.33 7.63
N ARG A 25 9.04 7.21 7.55
CA ARG A 25 9.01 8.42 8.38
C ARG A 25 8.96 8.11 9.87
N ARG A 26 8.21 7.07 10.27
CA ARG A 26 8.22 6.58 11.67
C ARG A 26 9.62 6.10 12.04
N PHE A 27 10.23 5.27 11.19
CA PHE A 27 11.56 4.72 11.45
C PHE A 27 12.63 5.81 11.60
N LEU A 28 12.56 6.87 10.80
CA LEU A 28 13.43 8.04 10.88
C LEU A 28 13.09 9.00 12.03
N GLY A 29 12.08 8.69 12.86
CA GLY A 29 11.65 9.53 13.97
C GLY A 29 10.93 10.82 13.57
N GLN A 30 10.48 10.92 12.31
CA GLN A 30 9.80 12.11 11.77
C GLN A 30 8.32 12.15 12.13
N ILE A 31 7.69 10.99 12.33
CA ILE A 31 6.33 10.86 12.85
C ILE A 31 6.31 9.83 13.99
N SER A 32 5.35 9.97 14.90
CA SER A 32 5.15 8.99 15.97
C SER A 32 4.50 7.71 15.46
N SER A 33 4.64 6.60 16.22
CA SER A 33 3.88 5.36 15.93
C SER A 33 2.37 5.61 15.91
N GLN A 34 1.87 6.45 16.83
CA GLN A 34 0.45 6.80 16.89
C GLN A 34 0.00 7.55 15.63
N GLU A 35 0.76 8.57 15.21
CA GLU A 35 0.46 9.34 14.01
C GLU A 35 0.49 8.47 12.75
N MET A 36 1.49 7.59 12.61
CA MET A 36 1.54 6.63 11.51
C MET A 36 0.28 5.76 11.50
N MET A 37 -0.09 5.18 12.64
CA MET A 37 -1.26 4.31 12.74
C MET A 37 -2.58 5.04 12.48
N ASP A 38 -2.75 6.27 12.96
CA ASP A 38 -3.96 7.06 12.69
C ASP A 38 -4.17 7.32 11.19
N ARG A 39 -3.09 7.59 10.46
CA ARG A 39 -3.13 7.72 9.00
C ARG A 39 -3.38 6.38 8.31
N LEU A 40 -2.72 5.31 8.74
CA LEU A 40 -2.89 3.98 8.15
C LEU A 40 -4.29 3.40 8.40
N ARG A 41 -4.95 3.71 9.52
CA ARG A 41 -6.33 3.28 9.81
C ARG A 41 -7.36 3.87 8.87
N THR A 42 -7.12 5.09 8.38
CA THR A 42 -8.04 5.85 7.52
C THR A 42 -7.63 5.81 6.05
N TRP A 43 -6.56 5.06 5.73
CA TRP A 43 -6.04 4.98 4.38
C TRP A 43 -7.04 4.27 3.44
N PRO A 44 -7.34 4.83 2.25
CA PRO A 44 -8.23 4.21 1.28
C PRO A 44 -7.51 3.06 0.56
N TYR A 45 -7.39 1.92 1.23
CA TYR A 45 -6.61 0.79 0.71
C TYR A 45 -7.10 0.26 -0.63
N THR A 46 -6.15 0.03 -1.53
CA THR A 46 -6.32 -0.81 -2.71
C THR A 46 -5.55 -2.11 -2.52
N PHE A 47 -6.06 -3.20 -3.08
CA PHE A 47 -5.39 -4.50 -3.06
C PHE A 47 -4.78 -4.77 -4.42
N GLY A 48 -3.59 -5.36 -4.43
CA GLY A 48 -2.98 -5.77 -5.67
C GLY A 48 -3.73 -6.93 -6.32
N ARG A 49 -3.56 -7.06 -7.63
CA ARG A 49 -4.12 -8.14 -8.45
C ARG A 49 -3.16 -8.55 -9.54
N GLN A 50 -3.28 -9.80 -9.95
CA GLN A 50 -2.59 -10.31 -11.12
C GLN A 50 -3.22 -9.72 -12.39
N ARG A 51 -2.38 -9.14 -13.24
CA ARG A 51 -2.70 -8.64 -14.57
C ARG A 51 -2.00 -9.55 -15.56
N ASP A 52 -2.73 -10.49 -16.18
CA ASP A 52 -2.12 -11.48 -17.09
C ASP A 52 -1.04 -12.38 -16.44
N TYR A 53 -0.31 -13.18 -17.22
CA TYR A 53 0.63 -14.18 -16.72
C TYR A 53 1.84 -13.60 -15.96
N ASP A 54 2.37 -12.46 -16.37
CA ASP A 54 3.64 -11.91 -15.86
C ASP A 54 3.54 -10.49 -15.29
N ASP A 55 2.34 -9.88 -15.24
CA ASP A 55 2.14 -8.55 -14.70
C ASP A 55 1.32 -8.57 -13.39
N TYR A 56 1.69 -7.70 -12.45
CA TYR A 56 1.06 -7.60 -11.14
C TYR A 56 0.85 -6.12 -10.82
N GLU A 57 -0.41 -5.73 -10.74
CA GLU A 57 -0.78 -4.37 -10.33
C GLU A 57 -0.72 -4.30 -8.81
N ARG A 58 0.24 -3.55 -8.27
CA ARG A 58 0.39 -3.37 -6.82
C ARG A 58 -0.72 -2.49 -6.26
N GLY A 59 -1.28 -2.92 -5.12
CA GLY A 59 -2.16 -2.11 -4.29
C GLY A 59 -1.42 -1.48 -3.12
N SER A 60 -2.01 -0.44 -2.52
CA SER A 60 -1.41 0.21 -1.34
C SER A 60 -1.38 -0.71 -0.11
N TRP A 61 -2.19 -1.77 -0.07
CA TRP A 61 -2.10 -2.80 0.97
C TRP A 61 -0.80 -3.62 0.87
N ASP A 62 -0.20 -3.75 -0.32
CA ASP A 62 1.06 -4.48 -0.50
C ASP A 62 2.23 -3.76 0.18
N ASP A 63 2.14 -2.44 0.30
CA ASP A 63 3.10 -1.65 1.07
C ASP A 63 3.00 -1.95 2.57
N VAL A 64 1.80 -2.16 3.11
CA VAL A 64 1.60 -2.59 4.51
C VAL A 64 2.16 -3.99 4.74
N LEU A 65 1.96 -4.92 3.79
CA LEU A 65 2.58 -6.25 3.82
C LEU A 65 4.11 -6.15 3.83
N ASN A 66 4.68 -5.27 3.01
CA ASN A 66 6.11 -5.02 2.96
C ASN A 66 6.65 -4.45 4.28
N LEU A 67 5.99 -3.43 4.83
CA LEU A 67 6.38 -2.85 6.12
C LEU A 67 6.37 -3.89 7.23
N ARG A 68 5.38 -4.78 7.22
CA ARG A 68 5.33 -5.91 8.17
C ARG A 68 6.50 -6.88 7.97
N ARG A 69 6.79 -7.27 6.72
CA ARG A 69 7.92 -8.17 6.40
C ARG A 69 9.28 -7.58 6.77
N GLN A 70 9.42 -6.26 6.64
CA GLN A 70 10.65 -5.54 6.96
C GLN A 70 10.78 -5.16 8.44
N GLY A 71 9.76 -5.44 9.27
CA GLY A 71 9.79 -5.14 10.71
C GLY A 71 9.46 -3.69 11.07
N PHE A 72 8.96 -2.89 10.13
CA PHE A 72 8.49 -1.51 10.38
C PHE A 72 7.09 -1.47 11.01
N LEU A 73 6.35 -2.59 10.96
CA LEU A 73 5.10 -2.81 11.68
C LEU A 73 5.23 -3.97 12.66
N SER A 74 4.82 -3.73 13.90
CA SER A 74 4.62 -4.78 14.89
C SER A 74 3.46 -5.70 14.51
N ASP A 75 3.39 -6.87 15.15
CA ASP A 75 2.34 -7.87 14.95
C ASP A 75 0.96 -7.28 15.25
N GLN A 76 0.88 -6.50 16.33
CA GLN A 76 -0.34 -5.87 16.79
C GLN A 76 -0.81 -4.78 15.81
N GLU A 77 0.10 -3.89 15.39
CA GLU A 77 -0.21 -2.84 14.41
C GLU A 77 -0.72 -3.44 13.10
N TYR A 78 -0.06 -4.50 12.61
CA TYR A 78 -0.50 -5.19 11.40
C TYR A 78 -1.84 -5.91 11.56
N ALA A 79 -2.07 -6.58 12.70
CA ALA A 79 -3.33 -7.26 12.98
C ALA A 79 -4.51 -6.28 13.02
N GLU A 80 -4.31 -5.10 13.60
CA GLU A 80 -5.31 -4.04 13.63
C GLU A 80 -5.69 -3.56 12.23
N LEU A 81 -4.70 -3.24 11.39
CA LEU A 81 -4.95 -2.82 10.01
C LEU A 81 -5.62 -3.93 9.19
N ARG A 82 -5.29 -5.20 9.47
CA ARG A 82 -5.93 -6.34 8.81
C ARG A 82 -7.43 -6.41 9.14
N VAL A 83 -7.83 -6.15 10.39
CA VAL A 83 -9.25 -6.15 10.78
C VAL A 83 -10.05 -5.08 10.02
N ILE A 84 -9.46 -3.91 9.78
CA ILE A 84 -10.10 -2.81 9.03
C ILE A 84 -10.30 -3.18 7.56
N THR A 85 -9.32 -3.89 6.98
CA THR A 85 -9.28 -4.17 5.54
C THR A 85 -9.91 -5.49 5.15
N ASP A 86 -10.10 -6.43 6.08
CA ASP A 86 -10.73 -7.73 5.85
C ASP A 86 -12.10 -7.67 5.14
N PRO A 87 -13.03 -6.75 5.49
CA PRO A 87 -14.32 -6.66 4.80
C PRO A 87 -14.26 -5.96 3.43
N MET A 88 -13.11 -5.41 3.02
CA MET A 88 -13.01 -4.66 1.77
C MET A 88 -12.96 -5.61 0.55
N PRO A 89 -13.63 -5.27 -0.56
CA PRO A 89 -13.62 -6.10 -1.75
C PRO A 89 -12.23 -6.16 -2.37
N ARG A 90 -11.81 -7.36 -2.77
CA ARG A 90 -10.58 -7.56 -3.53
C ARG A 90 -10.92 -7.50 -5.02
N PRO A 91 -10.12 -6.79 -5.83
CA PRO A 91 -10.28 -6.85 -7.27
C PRO A 91 -10.04 -8.29 -7.75
N PRO A 92 -10.82 -8.78 -8.73
CA PRO A 92 -10.54 -10.06 -9.35
C PRO A 92 -9.23 -10.00 -10.14
N ASP A 93 -8.53 -11.12 -10.19
CA ASP A 93 -7.39 -11.31 -11.09
C ASP A 93 -7.88 -11.39 -12.54
N ASP A 94 -7.04 -10.96 -13.49
CA ASP A 94 -7.33 -11.15 -14.91
C ASP A 94 -7.21 -12.65 -15.27
N PRO A 95 -8.07 -13.19 -16.16
CA PRO A 95 -8.07 -14.60 -16.50
C PRO A 95 -6.78 -14.99 -17.24
N LEU A 96 -6.19 -16.11 -16.82
CA LEU A 96 -4.90 -16.55 -17.36
C LEU A 96 -5.04 -17.06 -18.80
N PRO A 97 -3.95 -17.04 -19.60
CA PRO A 97 -4.01 -17.41 -21.02
C PRO A 97 -4.61 -18.80 -21.30
N TRP A 98 -4.43 -19.77 -20.40
CA TRP A 98 -4.98 -21.13 -20.54
C TRP A 98 -6.43 -21.28 -20.04
N GLU A 99 -6.99 -20.27 -19.35
CA GLU A 99 -8.41 -20.24 -18.93
C GLU A 99 -9.31 -19.67 -20.02
N LYS A 100 -8.74 -18.90 -20.97
CA LYS A 100 -9.47 -18.34 -22.12
C LYS A 100 -9.90 -19.38 -23.16
N GLY A 101 -9.58 -20.66 -22.94
CA GLY A 101 -9.85 -21.75 -23.86
C GLY A 101 -8.91 -21.69 -25.05
N TRP A 102 -8.12 -22.75 -25.25
CA TRP A 102 -7.40 -22.93 -26.50
C TRP A 102 -8.42 -23.00 -27.64
N GLN A 103 -8.38 -22.03 -28.57
CA GLN A 103 -9.11 -22.10 -29.82
C GLN A 103 -8.15 -22.60 -30.92
N PRO A 104 -8.33 -23.81 -31.45
CA PRO A 104 -7.65 -24.19 -32.69
C PRO A 104 -8.09 -23.24 -33.79
N GLN A 105 -7.11 -22.75 -34.56
CA GLN A 105 -7.33 -22.13 -35.86
C GLN A 105 -7.89 -23.17 -36.84
#